data_AF-A0A849G6Z9-F1
#
_entry.id   AF-A0A849G6Z9-F1
#
_cell.length_a   1.000
_cell.length_b   1.000
_cell.length_c   1.000
_cell.angle_alpha   90.00
_cell.angle_beta   90.00
_cell.angle_gamma   90.00
#
_symmetry.space_group_name_H-M   'P 1'
#
loop_
_entity.id
_entity.type
_entity.pdbx_description
1 polymer ?
#
loop_
_entity_poly.entity_id
_entity_poly.type
_entity_poly.pdbx_seq_one_letter_code
_entity_poly.pdbx_strand_id
1 'polypeptide(L)'
;VMLSLLRTHEDWSGLAVGLLWAMALGTCLATVTYLYADVRRLSDWILFGVLPSLVPAAVLLLARLGPLKGVLVTLAFALPTLGGSLDEILRSWGFGSSEDTAEYVPPDTEMIYALQRDLLDGQANLRPGDPDRIEMFAVLGAGDPYQSVFSREVRAVGAFLEREMDGAGRVLRLINDDGAPTAYPLMNRVNLRRALADVRGAMDDDDLLFLFLTSHGGPGLLSARFDPVITRDIRPEDIADALEEADIGNAIIVISACYSGSFTDALAAPDRLILTAASADRTSFGCSDTAVWTEWGRAFFVESWPQNRDPRVAAVRAQEIVAKRETQRGLETSSPLIVEGDEIGAVIDKWLEALD
;
A
#
# COMPACT_ATOMS: atom_id res chain seq x y z
N VAL A 1 37.72 -12.38 34.55
CA VAL A 1 37.33 -13.78 34.25
C VAL A 1 37.19 -14.03 32.76
N MET A 2 36.46 -13.19 31.99
CA MET A 2 36.33 -13.37 30.53
C MET A 2 37.64 -13.17 29.73
N LEU A 3 38.57 -12.35 30.24
CA LEU A 3 39.90 -12.15 29.64
C LEU A 3 40.98 -13.14 30.10
N SER A 4 40.75 -13.95 31.15
CA SER A 4 41.74 -14.93 31.62
C SER A 4 41.59 -16.31 30.97
N LEU A 5 40.57 -16.50 30.13
CA LEU A 5 40.33 -17.75 29.39
C LEU A 5 41.05 -17.81 28.04
N LEU A 6 41.71 -16.73 27.61
CA LEU A 6 42.39 -16.63 26.31
C LEU A 6 43.88 -16.99 26.36
N ARG A 7 44.38 -17.51 27.50
CA ARG A 7 45.82 -17.72 27.75
C ARG A 7 46.22 -19.18 27.94
N THR A 8 45.63 -20.07 27.15
CA THR A 8 46.18 -21.41 26.90
C THR A 8 46.62 -21.48 25.45
N HIS A 9 47.82 -22.02 25.20
CA HIS A 9 48.41 -22.24 23.86
C HIS A 9 47.59 -23.28 23.06
N GLU A 10 46.35 -22.95 22.71
CA GLU A 10 45.56 -23.69 21.74
C GLU A 10 45.82 -23.09 20.36
N ASP A 11 46.09 -23.97 19.39
CA ASP A 11 46.32 -23.64 17.99
C ASP A 11 45.02 -23.12 17.36
N TRP A 12 44.72 -21.84 17.62
CA TRP A 12 43.53 -21.16 17.11
C TRP A 12 43.48 -21.15 15.58
N SER A 13 44.66 -21.16 14.92
CA SER A 13 44.78 -21.37 13.48
C SER A 13 44.27 -22.76 13.05
N GLY A 14 44.69 -23.82 13.74
CA GLY A 14 44.22 -25.18 13.48
C GLY A 14 42.72 -25.36 13.74
N LEU A 15 42.17 -24.71 14.76
CA LEU A 15 40.73 -24.70 15.04
C LEU A 15 39.95 -23.93 13.97
N ALA A 16 40.42 -22.77 13.55
CA ALA A 16 39.79 -21.97 12.50
C ALA A 16 39.78 -22.71 11.15
N VAL A 17 40.90 -23.32 10.76
CA VAL A 17 40.99 -24.14 9.55
C VAL A 17 40.08 -25.37 9.66
N GLY A 18 40.05 -26.04 10.82
CA GLY A 18 39.14 -27.16 11.07
C GLY A 18 37.66 -26.78 10.96
N LEU A 19 37.28 -25.61 11.48
CA LEU A 19 35.91 -25.09 11.38
C LEU A 19 35.52 -24.76 9.94
N LEU A 20 36.42 -24.17 9.15
CA LEU A 20 36.16 -23.90 7.73
C LEU A 20 35.89 -25.19 6.94
N TRP A 21 36.69 -26.24 7.17
CA TRP A 21 36.46 -27.55 6.56
C TRP A 21 35.16 -28.21 7.05
N ALA A 22 34.85 -28.08 8.34
CA ALA A 22 33.62 -28.61 8.92
C ALA A 22 32.37 -27.91 8.36
N MET A 23 32.43 -26.59 8.16
CA MET A 23 31.36 -25.83 7.52
C MET A 23 31.19 -26.23 6.05
N ALA A 24 32.28 -26.36 5.28
CA ALA A 24 32.21 -26.81 3.89
C ALA A 24 31.59 -28.22 3.76
N LEU A 25 31.99 -29.14 4.65
CA LEU A 25 31.41 -30.49 4.71
C LEU A 25 29.92 -30.45 5.09
N GLY A 26 29.54 -29.59 6.04
CA GLY A 26 28.16 -29.38 6.45
C GLY A 26 27.29 -28.85 5.31
N THR A 27 27.78 -27.87 4.55
CA THR A 27 27.07 -27.33 3.38
C THR A 27 26.88 -28.39 2.29
N CYS A 28 27.91 -29.22 2.02
CA CYS A 28 27.79 -30.34 1.10
C CYS A 28 26.74 -31.36 1.56
N LEU A 29 26.75 -31.73 2.85
CA LEU A 29 25.77 -32.68 3.40
C LEU A 29 24.35 -32.14 3.29
N ALA A 30 24.14 -30.88 3.68
CA ALA A 30 22.87 -30.18 3.56
C ALA A 30 22.37 -30.12 2.11
N THR A 31 23.26 -29.85 1.15
CA THR A 31 22.91 -29.80 -0.28
C THR A 31 22.46 -31.17 -0.79
N VAL A 32 23.15 -32.25 -0.37
CA VAL A 32 22.76 -33.62 -0.73
C VAL A 32 21.41 -33.98 -0.11
N THR A 33 21.19 -33.74 1.18
CA THR A 33 19.88 -34.00 1.81
C THR A 33 18.76 -33.16 1.20
N TYR A 34 19.05 -31.92 0.82
CA TYR A 34 18.09 -31.03 0.16
C TYR A 34 17.70 -31.50 -1.25
N LEU A 35 18.63 -32.06 -2.03
CA LEU A 35 18.35 -32.58 -3.38
C LEU A 35 17.49 -33.86 -3.37
N TYR A 36 17.45 -34.59 -2.26
CA TYR A 36 16.72 -35.85 -2.14
C TYR A 36 15.44 -35.75 -1.29
N ALA A 37 15.22 -34.63 -0.59
CA ALA A 37 14.02 -34.38 0.19
C ALA A 37 13.02 -33.52 -0.59
N ASP A 38 11.73 -33.86 -0.57
CA ASP A 38 10.66 -33.01 -1.10
C ASP A 38 10.38 -31.89 -0.09
N VAL A 39 11.27 -30.88 -0.07
CA VAL A 39 11.24 -29.77 0.88
C VAL A 39 10.13 -28.81 0.50
N ARG A 40 8.99 -28.90 1.19
CA ARG A 40 7.83 -28.03 0.96
C ARG A 40 7.47 -27.17 2.16
N ARG A 41 7.99 -27.50 3.33
CA ARG A 41 7.71 -26.80 4.59
C ARG A 41 9.00 -26.39 5.28
N LEU A 42 8.91 -25.36 6.12
CA LEU A 42 10.03 -24.87 6.92
C LEU A 42 10.67 -25.98 7.79
N SER A 43 9.86 -26.89 8.34
CA SER A 43 10.35 -28.05 9.11
C SER A 43 11.32 -28.92 8.31
N ASP A 44 11.07 -29.05 7.02
CA ASP A 44 11.89 -29.85 6.12
C ASP A 44 13.21 -29.13 5.82
N TRP A 45 13.18 -27.80 5.69
CA TRP A 45 14.39 -26.98 5.53
C TRP A 45 15.30 -27.04 6.76
N ILE A 46 14.72 -27.03 7.96
CA ILE A 46 15.48 -27.16 9.21
C ILE A 46 16.06 -28.58 9.34
N LEU A 47 15.25 -29.61 9.09
CA LEU A 47 15.64 -31.00 9.27
C LEU A 47 16.66 -31.49 8.23
N PHE A 48 16.51 -31.07 6.97
CA PHE A 48 17.33 -31.54 5.85
C PHE A 48 18.35 -30.50 5.37
N GLY A 49 18.32 -29.26 5.83
CA GLY A 49 19.30 -28.23 5.49
C GLY A 49 20.13 -27.79 6.70
N VAL A 50 19.49 -27.20 7.69
CA VAL A 50 20.18 -26.53 8.80
C VAL A 50 20.87 -27.54 9.73
N LEU A 51 20.14 -28.55 10.24
CA LEU A 51 20.71 -29.51 11.18
C LEU A 51 21.91 -30.30 10.61
N PRO A 52 21.85 -30.86 9.38
CA PRO A 52 23.00 -31.55 8.79
C PRO A 52 24.22 -30.64 8.61
N SER A 53 24.01 -29.35 8.35
CA SER A 53 25.11 -28.38 8.15
C SER A 53 25.90 -28.08 9.44
N LEU A 54 25.27 -28.24 10.61
CA LEU A 54 25.86 -27.92 11.90
C LEU A 54 26.58 -29.10 12.56
N VAL A 55 26.24 -30.35 12.17
CA VAL A 55 26.78 -31.57 12.79
C VAL A 55 28.32 -31.64 12.75
N PRO A 56 29.00 -31.41 11.62
CA PRO A 56 30.46 -31.53 11.58
C PRO A 56 31.18 -30.50 12.46
N ALA A 57 30.64 -29.27 12.51
CA ALA A 57 31.19 -28.19 13.34
C ALA A 57 30.96 -28.50 14.83
N ALA A 58 29.77 -28.99 15.20
CA ALA A 58 29.45 -29.41 16.56
C ALA A 58 30.38 -30.52 17.07
N VAL A 59 30.61 -31.55 16.25
CA VAL A 59 31.50 -32.67 16.58
C VAL A 59 32.95 -32.19 16.78
N LEU A 60 33.44 -31.32 15.90
CA LEU A 60 34.78 -30.74 16.01
C LEU A 60 34.94 -29.90 17.29
N LEU A 61 33.96 -29.05 17.60
CA LEU A 61 33.98 -28.18 18.77
C LEU A 61 33.89 -28.98 20.07
N LEU A 62 33.07 -30.03 20.12
CA LEU A 62 32.97 -30.95 21.26
C LEU A 62 34.29 -31.71 21.48
N ALA A 63 34.90 -32.21 20.41
CA ALA A 63 36.15 -32.96 20.48
C ALA A 63 37.34 -32.10 20.95
N ARG A 64 37.34 -30.81 20.63
CA ARG A 64 38.48 -29.91 20.90
C ARG A 64 38.35 -29.12 22.20
N LEU A 65 37.16 -28.65 22.54
CA LEU A 65 36.94 -27.76 23.68
C LEU A 65 36.40 -28.50 24.92
N GLY A 66 36.07 -29.78 24.78
CA GLY A 66 35.40 -30.57 25.80
C GLY A 66 33.88 -30.31 25.82
N PRO A 67 33.10 -31.17 26.51
CA PRO A 67 31.64 -31.23 26.35
C PRO A 67 30.93 -29.91 26.71
N LEU A 68 31.27 -29.30 27.85
CA LEU A 68 30.62 -28.06 28.29
C LEU A 68 30.92 -26.86 27.39
N LYS A 69 32.20 -26.65 27.03
CA LYS A 69 32.61 -25.51 26.20
C LYS A 69 32.24 -25.73 24.73
N GLY A 70 32.33 -26.96 24.22
CA GLY A 70 31.92 -27.32 22.87
C GLY A 70 30.43 -27.13 22.64
N VAL A 71 29.57 -27.52 23.58
CA VAL A 71 28.11 -27.24 23.51
C VAL A 71 27.84 -25.74 23.49
N LEU A 72 28.44 -24.97 24.39
CA LEU A 72 28.22 -23.52 24.47
C LEU A 72 28.63 -22.78 23.19
N VAL A 73 29.78 -23.12 22.61
CA VAL A 73 30.25 -22.49 21.36
C VAL A 73 29.40 -22.94 20.17
N THR A 74 28.98 -24.20 20.12
CA THR A 74 28.08 -24.69 19.06
C THR A 74 26.73 -23.98 19.12
N LEU A 75 26.15 -23.82 20.30
CA LEU A 75 24.89 -23.09 20.49
C LEU A 75 25.03 -21.62 20.11
N ALA A 76 26.16 -20.98 20.43
CA ALA A 76 26.43 -19.59 20.06
C ALA A 76 26.58 -19.37 18.54
N PHE A 77 27.06 -20.37 17.79
CA PHE A 77 27.12 -20.33 16.31
C PHE A 77 25.81 -20.75 15.64
N ALA A 78 25.03 -21.63 16.29
CA ALA A 78 23.70 -22.00 15.84
C ALA A 78 22.67 -20.87 16.09
N LEU A 79 22.83 -20.06 17.13
CA LEU A 79 21.86 -19.02 17.49
C LEU A 79 21.60 -17.94 16.42
N PRO A 80 22.61 -17.44 15.68
CA PRO A 80 22.38 -16.46 14.61
C PRO A 80 21.75 -17.09 13.35
N THR A 81 22.07 -18.35 13.04
CA THR A 81 21.43 -19.10 11.94
C THR A 81 20.02 -19.54 12.31
N LEU A 82 19.79 -19.74 13.61
CA LEU A 82 18.48 -19.88 14.20
C LEU A 82 17.83 -18.53 14.50
N GLY A 83 18.44 -17.36 14.28
CA GLY A 83 17.88 -16.09 14.77
C GLY A 83 16.53 -15.74 14.14
N GLY A 84 16.37 -16.05 12.85
CA GLY A 84 15.07 -16.01 12.17
C GLY A 84 14.19 -17.22 12.48
N SER A 85 14.80 -18.39 12.73
CA SER A 85 14.06 -19.64 12.95
C SER A 85 13.69 -19.90 14.42
N LEU A 86 14.27 -19.21 15.39
CA LEU A 86 14.00 -19.37 16.83
C LEU A 86 12.71 -18.65 17.13
N ASP A 87 12.49 -17.48 16.53
CA ASP A 87 11.20 -16.78 16.53
C ASP A 87 10.11 -17.67 15.89
N GLU A 88 10.42 -18.33 14.77
CA GLU A 88 9.53 -19.28 14.08
C GLU A 88 9.30 -20.60 14.86
N ILE A 89 10.34 -21.15 15.50
CA ILE A 89 10.27 -22.35 16.35
C ILE A 89 9.50 -22.04 17.62
N LEU A 90 9.77 -20.90 18.27
CA LEU A 90 9.05 -20.42 19.44
C LEU A 90 7.58 -20.17 19.10
N ARG A 91 7.26 -19.61 17.92
CA ARG A 91 5.87 -19.56 17.38
C ARG A 91 5.28 -20.95 17.21
N SER A 92 6.00 -21.90 16.62
CA SER A 92 5.51 -23.28 16.41
C SER A 92 5.32 -24.07 17.71
N TRP A 93 6.00 -23.69 18.80
CA TRP A 93 5.89 -24.29 20.13
C TRP A 93 4.98 -23.48 21.07
N GLY A 94 4.31 -22.43 20.56
CA GLY A 94 3.32 -21.64 21.30
C GLY A 94 3.90 -20.62 22.28
N PHE A 95 5.19 -20.29 22.18
CA PHE A 95 5.89 -19.30 22.99
C PHE A 95 6.27 -18.06 22.17
N GLY A 96 5.27 -17.41 21.58
CA GLY A 96 5.35 -16.03 21.11
C GLY A 96 4.16 -15.26 21.65
N SER A 97 4.28 -13.97 21.93
CA SER A 97 3.13 -13.13 22.25
C SER A 97 2.10 -13.32 21.13
N SER A 98 0.92 -13.80 21.48
CA SER A 98 -0.21 -13.93 20.57
C SER A 98 -0.65 -12.53 20.14
N GLU A 99 0.03 -11.95 19.16
CA GLU A 99 -0.73 -11.31 18.11
C GLU A 99 -1.33 -12.46 17.32
N ASP A 100 -2.63 -12.66 17.51
CA ASP A 100 -3.46 -13.62 16.80
C ASP A 100 -3.06 -13.64 15.32
N THR A 101 -2.35 -14.66 14.86
CA THR A 101 -2.52 -15.10 13.48
C THR A 101 -3.87 -15.80 13.44
N ALA A 102 -4.94 -15.01 13.57
CA ALA A 102 -6.28 -15.46 13.24
C ALA A 102 -6.17 -16.11 11.87
N GLU A 103 -6.64 -17.35 11.76
CA GLU A 103 -6.83 -17.99 10.47
C GLU A 103 -7.56 -16.97 9.59
N TYR A 104 -6.95 -16.56 8.47
CA TYR A 104 -7.56 -15.63 7.54
C TYR A 104 -8.81 -16.31 7.00
N VAL A 105 -9.97 -15.98 7.58
CA VAL A 105 -11.26 -16.38 7.06
C VAL A 105 -11.60 -15.37 5.98
N PRO A 106 -11.52 -15.75 4.68
CA PRO A 106 -11.90 -14.84 3.62
C PRO A 106 -13.34 -14.40 3.88
N PRO A 107 -13.62 -13.10 3.77
CA PRO A 107 -14.93 -12.62 4.10
C PRO A 107 -15.97 -13.19 3.14
N ASP A 108 -17.16 -13.48 3.67
CA ASP A 108 -18.24 -14.11 2.92
C ASP A 108 -18.60 -13.26 1.70
N THR A 109 -18.24 -13.76 0.52
CA THR A 109 -18.40 -13.05 -0.75
C THR A 109 -19.87 -12.80 -1.06
N GLU A 110 -20.75 -13.75 -0.72
CA GLU A 110 -22.20 -13.57 -0.94
C GLU A 110 -22.73 -12.43 -0.07
N MET A 111 -22.32 -12.39 1.20
CA MET A 111 -22.69 -11.32 2.12
C MET A 111 -22.15 -9.95 1.66
N ILE A 112 -20.87 -9.88 1.27
CA ILE A 112 -20.27 -8.63 0.80
C ILE A 112 -21.08 -8.08 -0.38
N TYR A 113 -21.38 -8.92 -1.38
CA TYR A 113 -22.12 -8.50 -2.56
C TYR A 113 -23.57 -8.13 -2.26
N ALA A 114 -24.24 -8.86 -1.35
CA ALA A 114 -25.60 -8.56 -0.92
C ALA A 114 -25.73 -7.16 -0.30
N LEU A 115 -24.69 -6.69 0.40
CA LEU A 115 -24.68 -5.40 1.07
C LEU A 115 -24.32 -4.21 0.17
N GLN A 116 -23.74 -4.42 -1.02
CA GLN A 116 -23.19 -3.31 -1.83
C GLN A 116 -24.23 -2.26 -2.20
N ARG A 117 -25.46 -2.70 -2.53
CA ARG A 117 -26.55 -1.79 -2.86
C ARG A 117 -26.91 -0.91 -1.67
N ASP A 118 -27.14 -1.53 -0.51
CA ASP A 118 -27.56 -0.82 0.70
C ASP A 118 -26.46 0.12 1.22
N LEU A 119 -25.19 -0.27 1.08
CA LEU A 119 -24.03 0.56 1.45
C LEU A 119 -23.88 1.78 0.53
N LEU A 120 -24.16 1.63 -0.77
CA LEU A 120 -24.16 2.76 -1.70
C LEU A 120 -25.36 3.68 -1.44
N ASP A 121 -26.56 3.11 -1.37
CA ASP A 121 -27.80 3.86 -1.14
C ASP A 121 -27.77 4.61 0.22
N GLY A 122 -27.10 4.04 1.22
CA GLY A 122 -26.86 4.69 2.52
C GLY A 122 -25.98 5.95 2.45
N GLN A 123 -25.12 6.07 1.43
CA GLN A 123 -24.31 7.27 1.18
C GLN A 123 -24.92 8.18 0.09
N ALA A 124 -25.72 7.63 -0.83
CA ALA A 124 -26.29 8.32 -1.97
C ALA A 124 -27.44 9.29 -1.65
N ASN A 125 -27.79 9.48 -0.37
CA ASN A 125 -28.65 10.59 0.08
C ASN A 125 -27.87 11.92 0.03
N LEU A 126 -27.36 12.23 -1.16
CA LEU A 126 -26.62 13.44 -1.45
C LEU A 126 -27.57 14.63 -1.39
N ARG A 127 -27.06 15.75 -0.87
CA ARG A 127 -27.77 17.02 -0.98
C ARG A 127 -27.85 17.39 -2.46
N PRO A 128 -29.03 17.74 -2.99
CA PRO A 128 -29.14 18.28 -4.34
C PRO A 128 -28.29 19.54 -4.50
N GLY A 129 -27.82 19.78 -5.72
CA GLY A 129 -27.20 21.01 -6.16
C GLY A 129 -28.10 22.23 -5.96
N ASP A 130 -27.48 23.39 -5.87
CA ASP A 130 -28.15 24.68 -5.97
C ASP A 130 -27.92 25.29 -7.37
N PRO A 131 -28.96 25.47 -8.20
CA PRO A 131 -28.79 26.02 -9.54
C PRO A 131 -28.19 27.43 -9.58
N ASP A 132 -28.22 28.16 -8.46
CA ASP A 132 -27.67 29.51 -8.35
C ASP A 132 -26.23 29.53 -7.81
N ARG A 133 -25.65 28.37 -7.46
CA ARG A 133 -24.31 28.28 -6.86
C ARG A 133 -23.57 27.02 -7.31
N ILE A 134 -22.37 27.21 -7.85
CA ILE A 134 -21.46 26.11 -8.15
C ILE A 134 -20.99 25.41 -6.86
N GLU A 135 -21.12 24.10 -6.83
CA GLU A 135 -20.77 23.25 -5.70
C GLU A 135 -19.84 22.11 -6.11
N MET A 136 -19.12 21.55 -5.14
CA MET A 136 -18.29 20.36 -5.35
C MET A 136 -18.97 19.13 -4.78
N PHE A 137 -19.07 18.10 -5.62
CA PHE A 137 -19.40 16.74 -5.22
C PHE A 137 -18.18 15.85 -5.33
N ALA A 138 -18.04 14.86 -4.46
CA ALA A 138 -16.86 14.03 -4.45
C ALA A 138 -17.15 12.53 -4.47
N VAL A 139 -16.31 11.80 -5.19
CA VAL A 139 -16.19 10.34 -5.11
C VAL A 139 -14.76 10.01 -4.73
N LEU A 140 -14.59 9.31 -3.60
CA LEU A 140 -13.28 8.98 -3.05
C LEU A 140 -13.09 7.46 -3.00
N GLY A 141 -12.00 6.94 -3.56
CA GLY A 141 -11.78 5.52 -3.80
C GLY A 141 -10.46 4.99 -3.22
N ALA A 142 -10.53 3.96 -2.39
CA ALA A 142 -9.36 3.21 -1.89
C ALA A 142 -9.39 1.79 -2.45
N GLY A 143 -8.43 1.46 -3.32
CA GLY A 143 -8.47 0.25 -4.15
C GLY A 143 -7.86 -0.99 -3.51
N ASP A 144 -6.66 -0.92 -2.97
CA ASP A 144 -6.00 -2.08 -2.38
C ASP A 144 -6.55 -2.37 -0.97
N PRO A 145 -7.03 -3.60 -0.70
CA PRO A 145 -7.66 -3.94 0.58
C PRO A 145 -6.69 -4.23 1.70
N TYR A 146 -5.43 -4.57 1.40
CA TYR A 146 -4.49 -5.15 2.36
C TYR A 146 -3.64 -4.09 3.05
N GLN A 147 -3.56 -2.88 2.48
CA GLN A 147 -2.80 -1.78 3.06
C GLN A 147 -3.70 -0.63 3.50
N SER A 148 -3.79 -0.46 4.82
CA SER A 148 -4.73 0.47 5.44
C SER A 148 -4.42 1.96 5.16
N VAL A 149 -3.26 2.29 4.56
CA VAL A 149 -2.91 3.68 4.20
C VAL A 149 -3.94 4.25 3.23
N PHE A 150 -4.39 3.47 2.25
CA PHE A 150 -5.34 3.93 1.23
C PHE A 150 -6.71 4.25 1.82
N SER A 151 -7.24 3.35 2.67
CA SER A 151 -8.51 3.58 3.36
C SER A 151 -8.42 4.74 4.37
N ARG A 152 -7.26 4.94 5.01
CA ARG A 152 -7.01 6.12 5.86
C ARG A 152 -7.00 7.43 5.07
N GLU A 153 -6.34 7.48 3.92
CA GLU A 153 -6.33 8.67 3.06
C GLU A 153 -7.75 9.05 2.62
N VAL A 154 -8.53 8.10 2.10
CA VAL A 154 -9.92 8.37 1.67
C VAL A 154 -10.78 8.91 2.81
N ARG A 155 -10.69 8.30 4.00
CA ARG A 155 -11.43 8.79 5.17
C ARG A 155 -10.99 10.20 5.57
N ALA A 156 -9.68 10.47 5.59
CA ALA A 156 -9.13 11.76 5.97
C ALA A 156 -9.46 12.86 4.95
N VAL A 157 -9.35 12.57 3.66
CA VAL A 157 -9.72 13.49 2.57
C VAL A 157 -11.21 13.80 2.63
N GLY A 158 -12.08 12.79 2.73
CA GLY A 158 -13.52 13.06 2.82
C GLY A 158 -13.89 13.91 4.03
N ALA A 159 -13.25 13.65 5.17
CA ALA A 159 -13.45 14.45 6.37
C ALA A 159 -12.94 15.90 6.21
N PHE A 160 -11.90 16.12 5.41
CA PHE A 160 -11.42 17.47 5.06
C PHE A 160 -12.42 18.17 4.13
N LEU A 161 -12.88 17.50 3.06
CA LEU A 161 -13.85 18.08 2.11
C LEU A 161 -15.16 18.48 2.80
N GLU A 162 -15.69 17.63 3.68
CA GLU A 162 -16.92 17.89 4.42
C GLU A 162 -16.82 19.08 5.39
N ARG A 163 -15.64 19.34 5.96
CA ARG A 163 -15.44 20.39 6.96
C ARG A 163 -14.96 21.71 6.39
N GLU A 164 -14.07 21.65 5.41
CA GLU A 164 -13.30 22.81 4.96
C GLU A 164 -13.68 23.28 3.55
N MET A 165 -14.36 22.43 2.77
CA MET A 165 -14.65 22.65 1.34
C MET A 165 -16.14 22.51 1.00
N ASP A 166 -17.02 22.73 2.00
CA ASP A 166 -18.48 22.68 1.85
C ASP A 166 -19.05 21.35 1.31
N GLY A 167 -18.31 20.25 1.46
CA GLY A 167 -18.70 18.93 0.96
C GLY A 167 -19.72 18.18 1.84
N ALA A 168 -20.28 18.80 2.88
CA ALA A 168 -21.15 18.12 3.83
C ALA A 168 -22.43 17.58 3.14
N GLY A 169 -22.56 16.26 3.05
CA GLY A 169 -23.65 15.60 2.32
C GLY A 169 -23.45 15.51 0.81
N ARG A 170 -22.22 15.73 0.31
CA ARG A 170 -21.85 15.67 -1.12
C ARG A 170 -20.67 14.73 -1.41
N VAL A 171 -20.28 13.88 -0.46
CA VAL A 171 -19.09 13.00 -0.55
C VAL A 171 -19.47 11.52 -0.46
N LEU A 172 -19.17 10.75 -1.50
CA LEU A 172 -19.25 9.29 -1.53
C LEU A 172 -17.87 8.66 -1.32
N ARG A 173 -17.82 7.57 -0.56
CA ARG A 173 -16.60 6.81 -0.28
C ARG A 173 -16.76 5.36 -0.70
N LEU A 174 -15.81 4.90 -1.53
CA LEU A 174 -15.65 3.52 -1.97
C LEU A 174 -14.33 3.00 -1.38
N ILE A 175 -14.37 1.97 -0.55
CA ILE A 175 -13.19 1.48 0.16
C ILE A 175 -13.16 -0.04 0.14
N ASN A 176 -12.06 -0.59 -0.35
CA ASN A 176 -11.68 -1.97 -0.09
C ASN A 176 -10.82 -2.00 1.18
N ASP A 177 -11.19 -2.83 2.16
CA ASP A 177 -10.50 -2.97 3.45
C ASP A 177 -10.72 -4.41 3.94
N ASP A 178 -9.65 -5.19 4.07
CA ASP A 178 -9.74 -6.60 4.45
C ASP A 178 -10.13 -6.81 5.92
N GLY A 179 -9.82 -5.83 6.79
CA GLY A 179 -10.22 -5.80 8.19
C GLY A 179 -11.67 -5.37 8.40
N ALA A 180 -12.28 -4.68 7.42
CA ALA A 180 -13.65 -4.19 7.49
C ALA A 180 -14.39 -4.25 6.12
N PRO A 181 -14.54 -5.44 5.51
CA PRO A 181 -14.95 -5.60 4.11
C PRO A 181 -16.42 -5.27 3.81
N THR A 182 -17.21 -4.99 4.84
CA THR A 182 -18.63 -4.61 4.75
C THR A 182 -18.91 -3.22 5.32
N ALA A 183 -17.88 -2.45 5.70
CA ALA A 183 -18.06 -1.13 6.29
C ALA A 183 -18.36 -0.04 5.25
N TYR A 184 -17.91 -0.23 4.01
CA TYR A 184 -18.09 0.69 2.90
C TYR A 184 -18.43 -0.09 1.63
N PRO A 185 -19.08 0.53 0.64
CA PRO A 185 -19.11 0.01 -0.72
C PRO A 185 -17.68 -0.25 -1.19
N LEU A 186 -17.51 -1.35 -1.91
CA LEU A 186 -16.23 -1.70 -2.49
C LEU A 186 -15.81 -0.68 -3.54
N MET A 187 -14.52 -0.36 -3.56
CA MET A 187 -13.89 0.32 -4.70
C MET A 187 -13.69 -0.69 -5.84
N ASN A 188 -14.69 -0.78 -6.71
CA ASN A 188 -14.62 -1.56 -7.94
C ASN A 188 -15.31 -0.79 -9.08
N ARG A 189 -15.18 -1.28 -10.31
CA ARG A 189 -15.68 -0.60 -11.51
C ARG A 189 -17.20 -0.45 -11.55
N VAL A 190 -17.95 -1.38 -10.94
CA VAL A 190 -19.42 -1.33 -10.91
C VAL A 190 -19.89 -0.24 -9.95
N ASN A 191 -19.33 -0.23 -8.74
CA ASN A 191 -19.65 0.77 -7.73
C ASN A 191 -19.13 2.16 -8.10
N LEU A 192 -17.97 2.27 -8.77
CA LEU A 192 -17.48 3.54 -9.28
C LEU A 192 -18.44 4.16 -10.30
N ARG A 193 -18.89 3.38 -11.30
CA ARG A 193 -19.92 3.84 -12.25
C ARG A 193 -21.20 4.29 -11.55
N ARG A 194 -21.68 3.51 -10.59
CA ARG A 194 -22.90 3.84 -9.84
C ARG A 194 -22.72 5.09 -8.99
N ALA A 195 -21.62 5.23 -8.27
CA ALA A 195 -21.33 6.40 -7.46
C ALA A 195 -21.23 7.68 -8.31
N LEU A 196 -20.62 7.61 -9.50
CA LEU A 196 -20.59 8.73 -10.43
C LEU A 196 -21.98 9.08 -10.96
N ALA A 197 -22.80 8.09 -11.31
CA ALA A 197 -24.19 8.33 -11.71
C ALA A 197 -25.04 8.95 -10.57
N ASP A 198 -24.89 8.45 -9.34
CA ASP A 198 -25.58 8.99 -8.16
C ASP A 198 -25.16 10.44 -7.88
N VAL A 199 -23.87 10.75 -8.02
CA VAL A 199 -23.35 12.13 -7.90
C VAL A 199 -23.89 13.02 -9.02
N ARG A 200 -23.83 12.59 -10.29
CA ARG A 200 -24.40 13.38 -11.39
C ARG A 200 -25.87 13.71 -11.13
N GLY A 201 -26.65 12.72 -10.69
CA GLY A 201 -28.08 12.91 -10.42
C GLY A 201 -28.38 13.95 -9.33
N ALA A 202 -27.40 14.29 -8.50
CA ALA A 202 -27.51 15.33 -7.49
C ALA A 202 -26.89 16.67 -7.93
N MET A 203 -25.99 16.69 -8.91
CA MET A 203 -25.30 17.89 -9.42
C MET A 203 -26.21 18.74 -10.32
N ASP A 204 -26.02 20.05 -10.29
CA ASP A 204 -26.42 20.97 -11.36
C ASP A 204 -25.34 21.02 -12.48
N ASP A 205 -25.62 21.70 -13.59
CA ASP A 205 -24.78 21.65 -14.80
C ASP A 205 -23.40 22.32 -14.62
N ASP A 206 -23.32 23.35 -13.77
CA ASP A 206 -22.08 24.08 -13.50
C ASP A 206 -21.25 23.43 -12.38
N ASP A 207 -21.77 22.42 -11.69
CA ASP A 207 -21.11 21.79 -10.54
C ASP A 207 -19.84 21.03 -10.93
N LEU A 208 -18.99 20.81 -9.92
CA LEU A 208 -17.67 20.22 -10.07
C LEU A 208 -17.61 18.84 -9.40
N LEU A 209 -17.16 17.82 -10.13
CA LEU A 209 -16.75 16.56 -9.53
C LEU A 209 -15.32 16.65 -8.99
N PHE A 210 -15.10 16.20 -7.75
CA PHE A 210 -13.79 15.86 -7.22
C PHE A 210 -13.65 14.33 -7.08
N LEU A 211 -12.88 13.72 -7.97
CA LEU A 211 -12.59 12.28 -7.96
C LEU A 211 -11.21 12.04 -7.39
N PHE A 212 -11.09 11.36 -6.26
CA PHE A 212 -9.78 10.96 -5.69
C PHE A 212 -9.67 9.46 -5.56
N LEU A 213 -8.69 8.88 -6.24
CA LEU A 213 -8.42 7.44 -6.23
C LEU A 213 -7.01 7.18 -5.70
N THR A 214 -6.88 6.30 -4.70
CA THR A 214 -5.58 5.94 -4.10
C THR A 214 -5.46 4.42 -3.96
N SER A 215 -4.34 3.87 -4.42
CA SER A 215 -4.05 2.44 -4.40
C SER A 215 -2.60 2.15 -4.82
N HIS A 216 -2.23 0.88 -4.93
CA HIS A 216 -1.11 0.48 -5.77
C HIS A 216 -1.41 0.73 -7.25
N GLY A 217 -0.35 0.86 -8.03
CA GLY A 217 -0.49 1.02 -9.47
C GLY A 217 0.60 0.32 -10.26
N GLY A 218 0.27 0.07 -11.52
CA GLY A 218 1.17 -0.35 -12.58
C GLY A 218 0.87 0.45 -13.85
N PRO A 219 1.65 0.28 -14.92
CA PRO A 219 1.34 0.93 -16.19
C PRO A 219 -0.09 0.60 -16.65
N GLY A 220 -0.96 1.62 -16.72
CA GLY A 220 -2.36 1.50 -17.10
C GLY A 220 -3.24 0.71 -16.11
N LEU A 221 -2.84 0.60 -14.84
CA LEU A 221 -3.54 -0.21 -13.83
C LEU A 221 -3.56 0.47 -12.46
N LEU A 222 -4.72 0.47 -11.83
CA LEU A 222 -4.93 0.83 -10.43
C LEU A 222 -5.45 -0.40 -9.69
N SER A 223 -4.73 -0.85 -8.66
CA SER A 223 -5.08 -2.07 -7.92
C SER A 223 -6.45 -1.92 -7.28
N ALA A 224 -7.33 -2.87 -7.54
CA ALA A 224 -8.64 -2.98 -6.90
C ALA A 224 -9.00 -4.43 -6.56
N ARG A 225 -8.07 -5.36 -6.80
CA ARG A 225 -8.30 -6.78 -6.54
C ARG A 225 -8.47 -7.04 -5.06
N PHE A 226 -9.48 -7.85 -4.75
CA PHE A 226 -9.78 -8.30 -3.42
C PHE A 226 -10.35 -9.72 -3.54
N ASP A 227 -9.49 -10.69 -3.78
CA ASP A 227 -9.93 -12.04 -4.15
C ASP A 227 -10.64 -12.77 -3.00
N PRO A 228 -11.72 -13.54 -3.27
CA PRO A 228 -12.34 -13.77 -4.58
C PRO A 228 -13.42 -12.75 -4.96
N VAL A 229 -13.61 -11.70 -4.13
CA VAL A 229 -14.66 -10.70 -4.28
C VAL A 229 -14.45 -9.87 -5.56
N ILE A 230 -13.29 -9.24 -5.72
CA ILE A 230 -12.97 -8.41 -6.89
C ILE A 230 -11.79 -9.04 -7.63
N THR A 231 -12.01 -9.47 -8.86
CA THR A 231 -11.02 -10.22 -9.66
C THR A 231 -10.26 -9.37 -10.68
N ARG A 232 -10.54 -8.06 -10.74
CA ARG A 232 -9.99 -7.16 -11.76
C ARG A 232 -9.60 -5.82 -11.17
N ASP A 233 -8.46 -5.32 -11.63
CA ASP A 233 -7.99 -3.95 -11.42
C ASP A 233 -8.81 -2.95 -12.25
N ILE A 234 -8.66 -1.67 -11.93
CA ILE A 234 -9.27 -0.55 -12.66
C ILE A 234 -8.27 -0.07 -13.72
N ARG A 235 -8.76 0.14 -14.94
CA ARG A 235 -8.00 0.72 -16.04
C ARG A 235 -8.41 2.18 -16.31
N PRO A 236 -7.58 2.97 -17.02
CA PRO A 236 -7.94 4.34 -17.39
C PRO A 236 -9.27 4.43 -18.12
N GLU A 237 -9.56 3.50 -19.04
CA GLU A 237 -10.80 3.48 -19.82
C GLU A 237 -12.02 3.20 -18.94
N ASP A 238 -11.88 2.38 -17.88
CA ASP A 238 -13.00 2.11 -16.98
C ASP A 238 -13.46 3.37 -16.23
N ILE A 239 -12.56 4.34 -16.01
CA ILE A 239 -12.87 5.64 -15.38
C ILE A 239 -13.40 6.62 -16.43
N ALA A 240 -12.77 6.69 -17.60
CA ALA A 240 -13.19 7.56 -18.69
C ALA A 240 -14.63 7.23 -19.13
N ASP A 241 -14.90 5.96 -19.42
CA ASP A 241 -16.23 5.47 -19.79
C ASP A 241 -17.26 5.79 -18.70
N ALA A 242 -16.89 5.64 -17.42
CA ALA A 242 -17.79 5.91 -16.30
C ALA A 242 -18.15 7.41 -16.15
N LEU A 243 -17.21 8.31 -16.44
CA LEU A 243 -17.45 9.75 -16.47
C LEU A 243 -18.33 10.14 -17.65
N GLU A 244 -18.07 9.58 -18.83
CA GLU A 244 -18.87 9.81 -20.04
C GLU A 244 -20.30 9.27 -19.91
N GLU A 245 -20.47 8.03 -19.41
CA GLU A 245 -21.78 7.42 -19.17
C GLU A 245 -22.61 8.22 -18.15
N ALA A 246 -21.95 8.85 -17.18
CA ALA A 246 -22.58 9.70 -16.18
C ALA A 246 -22.76 11.15 -16.66
N ASP A 247 -22.33 11.53 -17.87
CA ASP A 247 -22.39 12.90 -18.38
C ASP A 247 -21.72 13.93 -17.44
N ILE A 248 -20.56 13.55 -16.87
CA ILE A 248 -19.75 14.43 -16.02
C ILE A 248 -18.60 15.01 -16.83
N GLY A 249 -18.71 16.31 -17.09
CA GLY A 249 -17.67 17.12 -17.73
C GLY A 249 -16.66 17.67 -16.73
N ASN A 250 -17.09 18.70 -15.99
CA ASN A 250 -16.32 19.43 -14.99
C ASN A 250 -15.78 18.51 -13.90
N ALA A 251 -14.47 18.22 -13.92
CA ALA A 251 -13.88 17.35 -12.90
C ALA A 251 -12.44 17.70 -12.53
N ILE A 252 -12.15 17.61 -11.23
CA ILE A 252 -10.79 17.49 -10.70
C ILE A 252 -10.58 16.01 -10.37
N ILE A 253 -9.60 15.38 -11.02
CA ILE A 253 -9.29 13.96 -10.88
C ILE A 253 -7.90 13.82 -10.28
N VAL A 254 -7.80 13.21 -9.11
CA VAL A 254 -6.55 12.97 -8.38
C VAL A 254 -6.28 11.47 -8.30
N ILE A 255 -5.18 10.99 -8.87
CA ILE A 255 -4.80 9.56 -8.87
C ILE A 255 -3.48 9.41 -8.11
N SER A 256 -3.56 8.83 -6.90
CA SER A 256 -2.41 8.53 -6.06
C SER A 256 -2.01 7.07 -6.16
N ALA A 257 -1.12 6.76 -7.13
CA ALA A 257 -0.58 5.43 -7.35
C ALA A 257 0.74 5.49 -8.13
N CYS A 258 1.52 4.40 -8.09
CA CYS A 258 2.64 4.20 -9.01
C CYS A 258 2.14 4.21 -10.46
N TYR A 259 2.91 4.80 -11.37
CA TYR A 259 2.58 4.91 -12.80
C TYR A 259 1.25 5.65 -13.08
N SER A 260 0.73 6.42 -12.12
CA SER A 260 -0.56 7.12 -12.25
C SER A 260 -0.63 8.07 -13.44
N GLY A 261 0.51 8.60 -13.91
CA GLY A 261 0.59 9.37 -15.16
C GLY A 261 0.13 8.60 -16.41
N SER A 262 0.07 7.27 -16.37
CA SER A 262 -0.47 6.47 -17.49
C SER A 262 -1.99 6.59 -17.67
N PHE A 263 -2.68 7.26 -16.74
CA PHE A 263 -4.11 7.52 -16.81
C PHE A 263 -4.45 8.84 -17.51
N THR A 264 -3.48 9.74 -17.68
CA THR A 264 -3.78 11.11 -18.14
C THR A 264 -4.36 11.15 -19.54
N ASP A 265 -3.83 10.34 -20.46
CA ASP A 265 -4.24 10.40 -21.88
C ASP A 265 -5.69 10.00 -22.08
N ALA A 266 -6.18 8.99 -21.35
CA ALA A 266 -7.57 8.53 -21.45
C ALA A 266 -8.55 9.46 -20.72
N LEU A 267 -8.07 10.23 -19.74
CA LEU A 267 -8.92 11.09 -18.90
C LEU A 267 -8.93 12.55 -19.36
N ALA A 268 -7.96 12.98 -20.17
CA ALA A 268 -7.81 14.36 -20.60
C ALA A 268 -9.04 14.86 -21.36
N ALA A 269 -9.57 16.00 -20.93
CA ALA A 269 -10.64 16.74 -21.59
C ALA A 269 -10.51 18.24 -21.27
N PRO A 270 -11.11 19.15 -22.06
CA PRO A 270 -11.02 20.60 -21.84
C PRO A 270 -11.51 21.04 -20.45
N ASP A 271 -12.49 20.32 -19.89
CA ASP A 271 -13.18 20.57 -18.63
C ASP A 271 -12.61 19.75 -17.45
N ARG A 272 -11.38 19.23 -17.57
CA ARG A 272 -10.77 18.40 -16.52
C ARG A 272 -9.41 18.87 -16.06
N LEU A 273 -9.19 18.80 -14.75
CA LEU A 273 -7.89 18.93 -14.10
C LEU A 273 -7.48 17.56 -13.59
N ILE A 274 -6.37 17.01 -14.08
CA ILE A 274 -5.84 15.69 -13.69
C ILE A 274 -4.53 15.88 -12.94
N LEU A 275 -4.47 15.33 -11.73
CA LEU A 275 -3.33 15.38 -10.84
C LEU A 275 -2.87 13.96 -10.52
N THR A 276 -1.61 13.62 -10.79
CA THR A 276 -1.10 12.25 -10.56
C THR A 276 0.07 12.25 -9.61
N ALA A 277 0.18 11.23 -8.76
CA ALA A 277 1.30 11.09 -7.81
C ALA A 277 2.64 10.73 -8.47
N ALA A 278 2.62 10.27 -9.72
CA ALA A 278 3.81 9.94 -10.50
C ALA A 278 3.56 10.11 -12.00
N SER A 279 4.63 10.20 -12.77
CA SER A 279 4.60 10.10 -14.24
C SER A 279 4.30 8.67 -14.70
N ALA A 280 4.02 8.51 -16.00
CA ALA A 280 3.56 7.24 -16.58
C ALA A 280 4.58 6.09 -16.53
N ASP A 281 5.86 6.39 -16.28
CA ASP A 281 6.99 5.45 -16.24
C ASP A 281 7.72 5.44 -14.89
N ARG A 282 7.10 6.00 -13.83
CA ARG A 282 7.71 6.13 -12.49
C ARG A 282 6.83 5.57 -11.38
N THR A 283 7.47 5.11 -10.31
CA THR A 283 6.80 4.74 -9.06
C THR A 283 6.52 5.97 -8.19
N SER A 284 5.51 5.87 -7.33
CA SER A 284 5.29 6.80 -6.21
C SER A 284 5.64 6.11 -4.87
N PHE A 285 5.65 6.86 -3.76
CA PHE A 285 6.18 6.38 -2.48
C PHE A 285 5.23 6.64 -1.30
N GLY A 286 5.48 5.96 -0.17
CA GLY A 286 4.79 6.18 1.10
C GLY A 286 3.63 5.23 1.40
N CYS A 287 3.53 4.09 0.70
CA CYS A 287 2.42 3.14 0.84
C CYS A 287 2.57 2.15 2.02
N SER A 288 3.32 2.44 3.08
CA SER A 288 3.49 1.48 4.19
C SER A 288 2.29 1.46 5.14
N ASP A 289 2.03 0.31 5.79
CA ASP A 289 0.90 0.19 6.74
C ASP A 289 1.01 1.05 7.99
N THR A 290 2.24 1.44 8.34
CA THR A 290 2.50 2.40 9.43
C THR A 290 2.36 3.85 8.99
N ALA A 291 2.28 4.11 7.68
CA ALA A 291 2.13 5.47 7.17
C ALA A 291 0.67 5.91 7.26
N VAL A 292 0.45 7.12 7.75
CA VAL A 292 -0.87 7.75 7.77
C VAL A 292 -1.25 8.24 6.36
N TRP A 293 -0.26 8.61 5.55
CA TRP A 293 -0.39 9.19 4.22
C TRP A 293 0.70 8.67 3.29
N THR A 294 0.39 8.55 2.00
CA THR A 294 1.38 8.46 0.92
C THR A 294 2.18 9.77 0.82
N GLU A 295 3.34 9.76 0.17
CA GLU A 295 4.16 10.98 0.05
C GLU A 295 3.42 12.08 -0.74
N TRP A 296 2.74 11.71 -1.83
CA TRP A 296 1.90 12.62 -2.60
C TRP A 296 0.67 13.08 -1.81
N GLY A 297 -0.08 12.15 -1.22
CA GLY A 297 -1.27 12.48 -0.45
C GLY A 297 -0.97 13.42 0.71
N ARG A 298 0.15 13.21 1.41
CA ARG A 298 0.63 14.12 2.46
C ARG A 298 0.98 15.50 1.90
N ALA A 299 1.80 15.56 0.85
CA ALA A 299 2.25 16.81 0.27
C ALA A 299 1.08 17.66 -0.26
N PHE A 300 0.10 17.02 -0.89
CA PHE A 300 -1.07 17.68 -1.47
C PHE A 300 -2.12 18.05 -0.40
N PHE A 301 -2.72 17.06 0.27
CA PHE A 301 -3.88 17.28 1.15
C PHE A 301 -3.53 17.85 2.52
N VAL A 302 -2.31 17.64 3.03
CA VAL A 302 -1.94 18.08 4.39
C VAL A 302 -1.10 19.35 4.35
N GLU A 303 -0.19 19.46 3.38
CA GLU A 303 0.85 20.51 3.41
C GLU A 303 0.62 21.65 2.41
N SER A 304 -0.20 21.43 1.39
CA SER A 304 -0.40 22.39 0.30
C SER A 304 -1.83 22.91 0.23
N TRP A 305 -2.82 22.04 0.11
CA TRP A 305 -4.23 22.44 -0.07
C TRP A 305 -4.79 23.25 1.12
N PRO A 306 -4.51 22.91 2.39
CA PRO A 306 -4.97 23.74 3.50
C PRO A 306 -4.32 25.14 3.54
N GLN A 307 -3.21 25.35 2.83
CA GLN A 307 -2.51 26.64 2.75
C GLN A 307 -3.03 27.53 1.61
N ASN A 308 -3.59 26.91 0.56
CA ASN A 308 -4.23 27.59 -0.55
C ASN A 308 -5.32 26.67 -1.11
N ARG A 309 -6.58 27.14 -1.07
CA ARG A 309 -7.76 26.38 -1.50
C ARG A 309 -7.78 26.06 -3.00
N ASP A 310 -6.96 26.74 -3.81
CA ASP A 310 -6.81 26.43 -5.24
C ASP A 310 -6.02 25.11 -5.44
N PRO A 311 -6.66 24.05 -5.96
CA PRO A 311 -6.02 22.76 -6.16
C PRO A 311 -4.87 22.81 -7.18
N ARG A 312 -4.88 23.74 -8.14
CA ARG A 312 -3.81 23.92 -9.12
C ARG A 312 -2.54 24.41 -8.43
N VAL A 313 -2.67 25.41 -7.55
CA VAL A 313 -1.56 25.95 -6.76
C VAL A 313 -1.07 24.91 -5.75
N ALA A 314 -2.00 24.20 -5.10
CA ALA A 314 -1.66 23.15 -4.15
C ALA A 314 -0.88 22.00 -4.82
N ALA A 315 -1.24 21.63 -6.05
CA ALA A 315 -0.57 20.56 -6.80
C ALA A 315 0.88 20.93 -7.17
N VAL A 316 1.12 22.16 -7.65
CA VAL A 316 2.48 22.65 -7.95
C VAL A 316 3.35 22.62 -6.70
N ARG A 317 2.82 23.07 -5.57
CA ARG A 317 3.53 23.01 -4.29
C ARG A 317 3.80 21.58 -3.84
N ALA A 318 2.86 20.66 -4.05
CA ALA A 318 3.04 19.25 -3.74
C ALA A 318 4.15 18.61 -4.59
N GLN A 319 4.25 18.94 -5.88
CA GLN A 319 5.37 18.51 -6.75
C GLN A 319 6.71 18.92 -6.16
N GLU A 320 6.86 20.17 -5.74
CA GLU A 320 8.10 20.70 -5.14
C GLU A 320 8.48 19.96 -3.85
N ILE A 321 7.49 19.73 -2.97
CA ILE A 321 7.68 19.02 -1.69
C ILE A 321 8.14 17.57 -1.96
N VAL A 322 7.46 16.86 -2.86
CA VAL A 322 7.75 15.46 -3.18
C VAL A 322 9.13 15.34 -3.82
N ALA A 323 9.43 16.13 -4.86
CA ALA A 323 10.72 16.11 -5.53
C ALA A 323 11.89 16.38 -4.57
N LYS A 324 11.70 17.33 -3.64
CA LYS A 324 12.71 17.62 -2.61
C LYS A 324 12.94 16.43 -1.68
N ARG A 325 11.88 15.77 -1.19
CA ARG A 325 11.98 14.60 -0.29
C ARG A 325 12.64 13.42 -0.97
N GLU A 326 12.24 13.13 -2.21
CA GLU A 326 12.79 12.04 -3.00
C GLU A 326 14.28 12.26 -3.25
N THR A 327 14.67 13.47 -3.66
CA THR A 327 16.08 13.85 -3.85
C THR A 327 16.89 13.71 -2.57
N GLN A 328 16.35 14.15 -1.43
CA GLN A 328 17.01 14.03 -0.12
C GLN A 328 17.22 12.58 0.31
N ARG A 329 16.35 11.66 -0.15
CA ARG A 329 16.42 10.22 0.12
C ARG A 329 17.23 9.46 -0.93
N GLY A 330 17.73 10.14 -1.96
CA GLY A 330 18.45 9.50 -3.07
C GLY A 330 17.56 8.61 -3.94
N LEU A 331 16.26 8.89 -3.98
CA LEU A 331 15.29 8.18 -4.80
C LEU A 331 15.22 8.81 -6.20
N GLU A 332 14.89 8.00 -7.19
CA GLU A 332 14.44 8.52 -8.47
C GLU A 332 13.10 9.24 -8.31
N THR A 333 12.96 10.42 -8.92
CA THR A 333 11.79 11.27 -8.70
C THR A 333 10.55 10.67 -9.35
N SER A 334 9.44 10.64 -8.60
CA SER A 334 8.14 10.19 -9.11
C SER A 334 7.63 11.08 -10.26
N SER A 335 8.06 12.34 -10.27
CA SER A 335 7.70 13.36 -11.27
C SER A 335 6.17 13.44 -11.46
N PRO A 336 5.42 13.82 -10.40
CA PRO A 336 3.96 13.94 -10.43
C PRO A 336 3.49 14.82 -11.60
N LEU A 337 2.35 14.55 -12.23
CA LEU A 337 1.85 15.33 -13.36
C LEU A 337 0.67 16.23 -12.98
N ILE A 338 0.56 17.35 -13.69
CA ILE A 338 -0.59 18.27 -13.67
C ILE A 338 -1.00 18.46 -15.12
N VAL A 339 -2.21 18.02 -15.46
CA VAL A 339 -2.81 18.19 -16.79
C VAL A 339 -4.08 19.00 -16.61
N GLU A 340 -4.06 20.24 -17.05
CA GLU A 340 -5.19 21.17 -16.97
C GLU A 340 -5.78 21.35 -18.37
N GLY A 341 -7.08 21.07 -18.51
CA GLY A 341 -7.82 21.39 -19.73
C GLY A 341 -8.09 22.90 -19.87
N ASP A 342 -8.35 23.34 -21.09
CA ASP A 342 -8.46 24.77 -21.41
C ASP A 342 -9.70 25.47 -20.80
N GLU A 343 -10.70 24.72 -20.33
CA GLU A 343 -11.99 25.22 -19.81
C GLU A 343 -12.12 25.10 -18.28
N ILE A 344 -11.49 24.10 -17.66
CA ILE A 344 -11.66 23.81 -16.21
C ILE A 344 -11.19 24.94 -15.30
N GLY A 345 -10.21 25.73 -15.73
CA GLY A 345 -9.67 26.82 -14.91
C GLY A 345 -10.74 27.83 -14.50
N ALA A 346 -11.63 28.20 -15.42
CA ALA A 346 -12.72 29.15 -15.15
C ALA A 346 -13.79 28.56 -14.21
N VAL A 347 -14.05 27.26 -14.30
CA VAL A 347 -14.98 26.55 -13.41
C VAL A 347 -14.41 26.49 -11.99
N ILE A 348 -13.12 26.17 -11.84
CA ILE A 348 -12.43 26.18 -10.55
C ILE A 348 -12.44 27.58 -9.93
N ASP A 349 -12.18 28.64 -10.71
CA ASP A 349 -12.21 30.01 -10.21
C ASP A 349 -13.59 30.39 -9.63
N LYS A 350 -14.67 30.08 -10.35
CA LYS A 350 -16.05 30.31 -9.86
C LYS A 350 -16.35 29.52 -8.58
N TRP A 351 -15.93 28.25 -8.53
CA TRP A 351 -16.12 27.41 -7.36
C TRP A 351 -15.37 27.95 -6.14
N LEU A 352 -14.14 28.43 -6.32
CA LEU A 352 -13.36 29.07 -5.24
C LEU A 352 -14.03 30.36 -4.74
N GLU A 353 -14.56 31.18 -5.64
CA GLU A 353 -15.34 32.37 -5.27
C GLU A 353 -16.60 32.03 -4.45
N ALA A 354 -17.23 30.87 -4.71
CA ALA A 354 -18.41 30.41 -3.98
C ALA A 354 -18.10 29.82 -2.58
N LEU A 355 -16.84 29.52 -2.27
CA LEU A 355 -16.38 28.99 -0.98
C LEU A 355 -15.97 30.07 0.04
N ASP A 356 -15.74 31.29 -0.42
CA ASP A 356 -15.39 32.47 0.39
C ASP A 356 -16.65 33.22 0.85
#